data_AF-A0A3D1YXH2-F1
#
_entry.id   AF-A0A3D1YXH2-F1
#
_cell.length_a   1.000
_cell.length_b   1.000
_cell.length_c   1.000
_cell.angle_alpha   90.00
_cell.angle_beta   90.00
_cell.angle_gamma   90.00
#
_symmetry.space_group_name_H-M   'P 1'
#
loop_
_entity.id
_entity.type
_entity.pdbx_description
1 polymer ?
#
loop_
_entity_poly.entity_id
_entity_poly.type
_entity_poly.pdbx_seq_one_letter_code
_entity_poly.pdbx_strand_id
1 'polypeptide(L)'
;MTKYYLFMRKTHPRTFKYNPLQKTAYVSLIVFITVQIITGFSLLTATAQFFLPLTYLLGGTATVRSIHYLTTWGFIFITMIHIYLALTETIHELPLMFLWREVHVMERWYGLKRDELEE
;
A
#
# COMPACT_ATOMS: atom_id res chain seq x y z
N MET A 1 17.31 -5.50 -7.33
CA MET A 1 16.28 -6.06 -6.44
C MET A 1 15.83 -7.44 -6.91
N THR A 2 15.29 -7.60 -8.13
CA THR A 2 14.72 -8.87 -8.65
C THR A 2 15.67 -10.08 -8.62
N LYS A 3 16.97 -9.88 -8.92
CA LYS A 3 17.98 -10.96 -8.86
C LYS A 3 18.21 -11.53 -7.44
N TYR A 4 17.93 -10.77 -6.37
CA TYR A 4 18.01 -11.25 -5.00
C TYR A 4 16.82 -12.15 -4.65
N TYR A 5 15.60 -11.74 -5.05
CA TYR A 5 14.37 -12.51 -4.86
C TYR A 5 14.29 -13.77 -5.74
N LEU A 6 15.00 -13.77 -6.88
CA LEU A 6 15.23 -14.97 -7.70
C LEU A 6 16.40 -15.83 -7.19
N PHE A 7 16.90 -15.57 -5.98
CA PHE A 7 18.03 -16.26 -5.34
C PHE A 7 19.36 -16.27 -6.13
N MET A 8 19.46 -15.50 -7.22
CA MET A 8 20.67 -15.39 -8.06
C MET A 8 21.78 -14.52 -7.43
N ARG A 9 21.51 -13.83 -6.32
CA ARG A 9 22.48 -13.03 -5.58
C ARG A 9 22.27 -13.24 -4.07
N LYS A 10 23.34 -13.57 -3.33
CA LYS A 10 23.28 -13.82 -1.87
C LYS A 10 23.23 -12.54 -1.02
N THR A 11 23.66 -11.39 -1.55
CA THR A 11 23.71 -10.12 -0.80
C THR A 11 22.39 -9.36 -0.90
N HIS A 12 21.79 -9.07 0.25
CA HIS A 12 20.60 -8.23 0.34
C HIS A 12 20.95 -6.83 -0.20
N PRO A 13 20.28 -6.34 -1.25
CA PRO A 13 20.54 -5.01 -1.74
C PRO A 13 20.26 -4.00 -0.62
N ARG A 14 21.11 -2.98 -0.45
CA ARG A 14 20.82 -1.84 0.43
C ARG A 14 19.49 -1.23 -0.04
N THR A 15 18.42 -1.52 0.69
CA THR A 15 17.12 -0.91 0.46
C THR A 15 17.18 0.46 1.12
N PHE A 16 16.83 1.50 0.38
CA PHE A 16 16.51 2.83 0.95
C PHE A 16 15.39 2.72 2.01
N LYS A 17 14.92 3.84 2.56
CA LYS A 17 13.89 3.98 3.62
C LYS A 17 12.74 2.96 3.66
N TYR A 18 12.33 2.36 2.54
CA TYR A 18 11.26 1.34 2.49
C TYR A 18 11.72 -0.01 1.96
N ASN A 19 11.22 -1.08 2.59
CA ASN A 19 11.35 -2.47 2.14
C ASN A 19 10.69 -2.64 0.75
N PRO A 20 11.26 -3.44 -0.17
CA PRO A 20 10.62 -3.79 -1.44
C PRO A 20 9.17 -4.30 -1.31
N LEU A 21 8.82 -4.98 -0.23
CA LEU A 21 7.45 -5.40 0.04
C LEU A 21 6.52 -4.19 0.29
N GLN A 22 6.96 -3.21 1.09
CA GLN A 22 6.22 -1.96 1.32
C GLN A 22 6.06 -1.16 0.01
N LYS A 23 7.11 -1.09 -0.82
CA LYS A 23 7.03 -0.43 -2.14
C LYS A 23 6.00 -1.08 -3.05
N THR A 24 5.93 -2.41 -3.05
CA THR A 24 4.93 -3.16 -3.83
C THR A 24 3.53 -2.87 -3.32
N ALA A 25 3.35 -2.82 -1.99
CA ALA A 25 2.07 -2.46 -1.38
C ALA A 25 1.61 -1.05 -1.82
N TYR A 26 2.48 -0.05 -1.84
CA TYR A 26 2.11 1.30 -2.29
C TYR A 26 1.65 1.35 -3.74
N VAL A 27 2.34 0.67 -4.65
CA VAL A 27 1.92 0.61 -6.07
C VAL A 27 0.58 -0.12 -6.19
N SER A 28 0.41 -1.23 -5.47
CA SER A 28 -0.84 -1.98 -5.50
C SER A 28 -2.03 -1.14 -4.99
N LEU A 29 -1.85 -0.39 -3.91
CA LEU A 29 -2.90 0.46 -3.34
C LEU A 29 -3.37 1.53 -4.32
N ILE A 30 -2.46 2.16 -5.09
CA ILE A 30 -2.83 3.13 -6.12
C ILE A 30 -3.76 2.47 -7.15
N VAL A 31 -3.41 1.28 -7.62
CA VAL A 31 -4.22 0.53 -8.60
C VAL A 31 -5.59 0.18 -8.02
N PHE A 32 -5.64 -0.38 -6.81
CA PHE A 32 -6.91 -0.74 -6.17
C PHE A 32 -7.81 0.47 -5.95
N ILE A 33 -7.27 1.59 -5.46
CA ILE A 33 -8.03 2.82 -5.22
C ILE A 33 -8.59 3.38 -6.54
N THR A 34 -7.79 3.42 -7.60
CA THR A 34 -8.26 3.89 -8.91
C THR A 34 -9.43 3.03 -9.44
N VAL A 35 -9.33 1.71 -9.35
CA VAL A 35 -10.42 0.80 -9.76
C VAL A 35 -11.66 1.02 -8.89
N GLN A 36 -11.48 1.20 -7.58
CA GLN A 36 -12.60 1.41 -6.65
C GLN A 36 -13.34 2.72 -6.90
N ILE A 37 -12.60 3.79 -7.22
CA ILE A 37 -13.17 5.09 -7.56
C ILE A 37 -14.01 4.98 -8.84
N ILE A 38 -13.45 4.41 -9.92
CA ILE A 38 -14.14 4.29 -11.21
C ILE A 38 -15.41 3.44 -11.09
N THR A 39 -15.31 2.28 -10.45
CA THR A 39 -16.46 1.38 -10.26
C THR A 39 -17.48 1.96 -9.27
N GLY A 40 -17.04 2.69 -8.24
CA GLY A 40 -17.92 3.39 -7.30
C GLY A 40 -18.74 4.48 -7.97
N PHE A 41 -18.12 5.34 -8.78
CA PHE A 41 -18.85 6.34 -9.56
C PHE A 41 -19.81 5.72 -10.57
N SER A 42 -19.45 4.59 -11.18
CA SER A 42 -20.34 3.86 -12.08
C SER A 42 -21.58 3.30 -11.35
N LEU A 43 -21.44 2.85 -10.11
CA LEU A 43 -22.59 2.39 -9.31
C LEU A 43 -23.47 3.53 -8.78
N LEU A 44 -23.01 4.78 -8.82
CA LEU A 44 -23.80 5.96 -8.44
C LEU A 44 -24.94 6.25 -9.44
N THR A 45 -25.04 5.49 -10.53
CA THR A 45 -26.07 5.64 -11.56
C THR A 45 -27.51 5.65 -11.07
N ALA A 46 -27.81 5.01 -9.94
CA ALA A 46 -29.14 5.05 -9.32
C ALA A 46 -29.54 6.45 -8.82
N THR A 47 -28.58 7.28 -8.44
CA THR A 47 -28.79 8.64 -7.92
C THR A 47 -28.27 9.74 -8.84
N ALA A 48 -27.29 9.42 -9.70
CA ALA A 48 -26.67 10.34 -10.64
C ALA A 48 -26.59 9.71 -12.04
N GLN A 49 -27.58 10.02 -12.90
CA GLN A 49 -27.65 9.52 -14.27
C GLN A 49 -26.47 9.95 -15.17
N PHE A 50 -25.67 10.93 -14.76
CA PHE A 50 -24.47 11.35 -15.47
C PHE A 50 -23.47 10.20 -15.70
N PHE A 51 -23.40 9.23 -14.79
CA PHE A 51 -22.47 8.08 -14.88
C PHE A 51 -23.03 6.87 -15.63
N LEU A 52 -24.22 6.97 -16.24
CA LEU A 52 -24.85 5.87 -16.98
C LEU A 52 -23.98 5.39 -18.15
N PRO A 53 -23.41 6.27 -19.00
CA PRO A 53 -22.57 5.85 -20.12
C PRO A 53 -21.33 5.05 -19.66
N LEU A 54 -20.73 5.44 -18.54
CA LEU A 54 -19.57 4.75 -17.95
C LEU A 54 -19.95 3.32 -17.52
N THR A 55 -21.13 3.14 -16.95
CA THR A 55 -21.63 1.83 -16.51
C THR A 55 -21.90 0.90 -17.68
N TYR A 56 -22.45 1.41 -18.78
CA TYR A 56 -22.63 0.62 -20.00
C TYR A 56 -21.28 0.23 -20.61
N LEU A 57 -20.30 1.13 -20.65
CA LEU A 57 -18.96 0.85 -21.15
C LEU A 57 -18.27 -0.27 -20.37
N LEU A 58 -18.46 -0.32 -19.05
CA LEU A 58 -17.87 -1.33 -18.17
C LEU A 58 -18.63 -2.67 -18.16
N GLY A 59 -19.64 -2.84 -19.02
CA GLY A 59 -20.37 -4.11 -19.16
C GLY A 59 -21.61 -4.24 -18.27
N GLY A 60 -22.18 -3.12 -17.83
CA GLY A 60 -23.44 -3.06 -17.09
C GLY A 60 -23.30 -3.13 -15.57
N THR A 61 -24.39 -2.83 -14.86
CA THR A 61 -24.42 -2.68 -13.40
C THR A 61 -24.00 -3.94 -12.65
N ALA A 62 -24.39 -5.13 -13.13
CA ALA A 62 -24.03 -6.41 -12.49
C ALA A 62 -22.53 -6.71 -12.57
N THR A 63 -21.91 -6.47 -13.73
CA THR A 63 -20.47 -6.65 -13.96
C THR A 63 -19.65 -5.69 -13.12
N VAL A 64 -20.00 -4.39 -13.16
CA VAL A 64 -19.34 -3.35 -12.35
C VAL A 64 -19.41 -3.68 -10.87
N ARG A 65 -20.58 -4.13 -10.37
CA ARG A 65 -20.75 -4.54 -8.97
C ARG A 65 -19.84 -5.71 -8.59
N SER A 66 -19.73 -6.71 -9.45
CA SER A 66 -18.87 -7.87 -9.22
C SER A 66 -17.39 -7.47 -9.15
N ILE A 67 -16.93 -6.61 -10.07
CA ILE A 67 -15.56 -6.07 -10.05
C ILE A 67 -15.33 -5.23 -8.79
N HIS A 68 -16.29 -4.38 -8.42
CA HIS A 68 -16.19 -3.54 -7.22
C HIS A 68 -16.02 -4.41 -5.97
N TYR A 69 -16.83 -5.45 -5.79
CA TYR A 69 -16.71 -6.35 -4.64
C TYR A 69 -15.42 -7.16 -4.65
N LEU A 70 -14.98 -7.67 -5.80
CA LEU A 70 -13.71 -8.40 -5.88
C LEU A 70 -12.52 -7.49 -5.51
N THR A 71 -12.54 -6.25 -5.98
CA THR A 71 -11.55 -5.22 -5.67
C THR A 71 -11.59 -4.86 -4.18
N THR A 72 -12.78 -4.73 -3.58
CA THR A 72 -12.93 -4.53 -2.13
C THR A 72 -12.32 -5.67 -1.31
N TRP A 73 -12.59 -6.93 -1.69
CA TRP A 73 -11.99 -8.08 -0.99
C TRP A 73 -10.46 -8.08 -1.11
N GLY A 74 -9.91 -7.80 -2.29
CA GLY A 74 -8.47 -7.64 -2.48
C GLY A 74 -7.87 -6.54 -1.60
N PHE A 75 -8.56 -5.40 -1.52
CA PHE A 75 -8.16 -4.29 -0.66
C PHE A 75 -8.15 -4.69 0.83
N ILE A 76 -9.19 -5.38 1.30
CA ILE A 76 -9.28 -5.90 2.67
C ILE A 76 -8.08 -6.81 3.00
N PHE A 77 -7.74 -7.75 2.12
CA PHE A 77 -6.60 -8.64 2.34
C PHE A 77 -5.28 -7.88 2.45
N ILE A 78 -5.04 -6.90 1.57
CA ILE A 78 -3.83 -6.07 1.64
C ILE A 78 -3.80 -5.27 2.94
N THR A 79 -4.90 -4.64 3.35
CA THR A 79 -4.97 -3.90 4.60
C THR A 79 -4.72 -4.81 5.81
N MET A 80 -5.26 -6.02 5.83
CA MET A 80 -5.05 -6.98 6.92
C MET A 80 -3.56 -7.37 7.03
N ILE A 81 -2.93 -7.74 5.90
CA ILE A 81 -1.49 -8.07 5.86
C ILE A 81 -0.64 -6.84 6.25
N HIS A 82 -1.01 -5.66 5.77
CA HIS A 82 -0.33 -4.41 6.09
C HIS A 82 -0.35 -4.11 7.58
N ILE A 83 -1.52 -4.20 8.23
CA ILE A 83 -1.65 -3.99 9.68
C ILE A 83 -0.85 -5.03 10.45
N TYR A 84 -0.93 -6.31 10.07
CA TYR A 84 -0.16 -7.38 10.71
C TYR A 84 1.34 -7.07 10.69
N LEU A 85 1.91 -6.79 9.50
CA LEU A 85 3.33 -6.47 9.37
C LEU A 85 3.69 -5.15 10.06
N ALA A 86 2.78 -4.16 10.06
CA ALA A 86 3.02 -2.90 10.73
C ALA A 86 3.21 -3.10 12.25
N LEU A 87 2.43 -4.00 12.83
CA LEU A 87 2.46 -4.34 14.25
C LEU A 87 3.64 -5.27 14.61
N THR A 88 4.03 -6.20 13.74
CA THR A 88 5.13 -7.14 14.05
C THR A 88 6.51 -6.57 13.76
N GLU A 89 6.69 -5.91 12.62
CA GLU A 89 8.02 -5.49 12.13
C GLU A 89 8.33 -4.01 12.42
N THR A 90 7.33 -3.15 12.36
CA THR A 90 7.52 -1.69 12.47
C THR A 90 6.81 -1.08 13.68
N ILE A 91 6.66 -1.84 14.76
CA ILE A 91 6.04 -1.35 16.00
C ILE A 91 6.71 -0.08 16.54
N HIS A 92 8.03 0.03 16.35
CA HIS A 92 8.82 1.21 16.73
C HIS A 92 8.56 2.43 15.84
N GLU A 93 8.05 2.24 14.63
CA GLU A 93 7.68 3.33 13.71
C GLU A 93 6.20 3.73 13.84
N LEU A 94 5.38 3.01 14.62
CA LEU A 94 3.99 3.43 14.86
C LEU A 94 3.88 4.83 15.51
N PRO A 95 4.72 5.22 16.49
CA PRO A 95 4.72 6.58 17.03
C PRO A 95 5.13 7.63 15.99
N LEU A 96 5.95 7.26 15.01
CA LEU A 96 6.28 8.12 13.88
C LEU A 96 5.04 8.35 13.00
N MET A 97 4.30 7.27 12.71
CA MET A 97 3.10 7.34 11.86
C MET A 97 1.95 8.13 12.49
N PHE A 98 1.71 7.97 13.80
CA PHE A 98 0.56 8.58 14.48
C PHE A 98 0.89 9.86 15.26
N LEU A 99 2.09 9.95 15.84
CA LEU A 99 2.45 11.02 16.78
C LEU A 99 3.59 11.90 16.26
N TRP A 100 4.01 11.72 15.00
CA TRP A 100 5.11 12.46 14.35
C TRP A 100 6.35 12.56 15.25
N ARG A 101 6.54 11.59 16.16
CA ARG A 101 7.64 11.59 17.12
C ARG A 101 8.69 10.61 16.62
N GLU A 102 9.81 11.15 16.15
CA GLU A 102 10.90 10.31 15.69
C GLU A 102 11.54 9.56 16.86
N VAL A 103 11.44 8.23 16.82
CA VAL A 103 12.19 7.38 17.73
C VAL A 103 13.57 7.23 17.12
N HIS A 104 14.57 7.93 17.65
CA HIS A 104 15.96 7.77 17.22
C HIS A 104 16.48 6.38 17.63
N VAL A 105 16.12 5.38 16.82
CA VAL A 105 16.53 3.97 16.99
C VAL A 105 18.05 3.84 16.88
N MET A 106 18.70 4.65 16.03
CA MET A 106 20.16 4.63 15.86
C MET A 106 20.89 5.15 17.10
N GLU A 107 20.45 6.27 17.70
CA GLU A 107 21.01 6.76 18.96
C GLU A 107 20.78 5.76 20.10
N ARG A 108 19.61 5.11 20.15
CA ARG A 108 19.23 4.22 21.25
C ARG A 108 19.95 2.86 21.25
N TRP A 109 20.22 2.28 20.08
CA TRP A 109 20.80 0.92 19.99
C TRP A 109 22.27 0.90 19.59
N TYR A 110 22.72 1.89 18.81
CA TYR A 110 24.10 1.96 18.33
C TYR A 110 24.89 3.14 18.90
N GLY A 111 24.23 4.07 19.62
CA GLY A 111 24.87 5.25 20.19
C GLY A 111 25.35 6.26 19.15
N LEU A 112 25.04 6.06 17.87
CA LEU A 112 25.45 6.95 16.77
C LEU A 112 24.46 8.10 16.64
N LYS A 113 24.98 9.32 16.69
CA LYS A 113 24.16 10.52 16.49
C LYS A 113 24.01 10.81 14.99
N ARG A 114 22.93 11.48 14.60
CA ARG A 114 22.56 11.73 13.20
C ARG A 114 23.68 12.46 12.42
N ASP A 115 24.40 13.35 13.10
CA ASP A 115 25.55 14.10 12.64
C ASP A 115 26.73 13.23 12.17
N GLU A 116 26.89 12.01 12.71
CA GLU A 116 27.97 11.09 12.32
C GLU A 116 27.63 10.24 11.07
N LEU A 117 26.37 10.27 10.61
CA LEU A 117 25.91 9.51 9.44
C LEU A 117 25.81 10.35 8.16
N GLU A 118 25.90 11.67 8.30
CA GLU A 118 25.81 12.65 7.20
C GLU A 118 27.20 13.16 6.74
N GLU A 119 28.29 12.76 7.40
CA GLU A 119 29.70 12.88 6.95
C GLU A 119 30.16 11.67 6.13
#